data_AF-A0A354I5B5-F1
#
_entry.id   AF-A0A354I5B5-F1
#
_cell.length_a   1.000
_cell.length_b   1.000
_cell.length_c   1.000
_cell.angle_alpha   90.00
_cell.angle_beta   90.00
_cell.angle_gamma   90.00
#
_symmetry.space_group_name_H-M   'P 1'
#
loop_
_entity.id
_entity.type
_entity.pdbx_description
1 polymer ?
#
loop_
_entity_poly.entity_id
_entity_poly.type
_entity_poly.pdbx_seq_one_letter_code
_entity_poly.pdbx_strand_id
1 'polypeptide(L)'
;EVQYEILYQKAVKAKYTITEDEKKKAEEDAKKALEGLSWLQKLQLNISKSKLTDLFEKRALADRFKKDQQEELNKDVDEAKAIADISEKDYRQYDIQYYYAPLTTTTEEGESKALTEDEKKELAEKMENIAAQAKTAEDFTTLIGEDESSITLEKEGKFTEKDGWSYVSDKNLKKIKKMENGAVSEAILDENYYVVVKMVNNNSEEAYKTACDDAVKAQQDAAYQTWYEKEQESYDVVLNTDVWTDVTIGTVTTDIVTAEDLEKMKGDSSDAAGGSSEE
;
A
#
# COMPACT_ATOMS: atom_id res chain seq x y z
N GLU A 1 -3.09 20.34 -11.39
CA GLU A 1 -2.78 21.72 -11.85
C GLU A 1 -3.69 22.81 -11.32
N VAL A 2 -5.02 22.76 -11.47
CA VAL A 2 -5.92 23.84 -11.00
C VAL A 2 -5.69 24.21 -9.53
N GLN A 3 -5.65 23.21 -8.64
CA GLN A 3 -5.35 23.42 -7.22
C GLN A 3 -3.99 24.07 -6.99
N TYR A 4 -2.94 23.63 -7.68
CA TYR A 4 -1.60 24.22 -7.55
C TYR A 4 -1.57 25.69 -7.95
N GLU A 5 -2.28 26.07 -9.01
CA GLU A 5 -2.34 27.46 -9.45
C GLU A 5 -3.09 28.34 -8.44
N ILE A 6 -4.23 27.87 -7.91
CA ILE A 6 -4.99 28.58 -6.86
C ILE A 6 -4.13 28.78 -5.61
N LEU A 7 -3.47 27.71 -5.13
CA LEU A 7 -2.62 27.76 -3.95
C LEU A 7 -1.38 28.62 -4.16
N TYR A 8 -0.76 28.59 -5.34
CA TYR A 8 0.35 29.47 -5.69
C TYR A 8 -0.09 30.94 -5.64
N GLN A 9 -1.23 31.30 -6.23
CA GLN A 9 -1.74 32.67 -6.19
C GLN A 9 -2.03 33.13 -4.75
N LYS A 10 -2.54 32.23 -3.89
CA LYS A 10 -2.69 32.51 -2.46
C LYS A 10 -1.35 32.71 -1.76
N ALA A 11 -0.37 31.85 -2.01
CA ALA A 11 0.98 31.97 -1.47
C ALA A 11 1.59 33.34 -1.83
N VAL A 12 1.50 33.75 -3.09
CA VAL A 12 1.98 35.07 -3.55
C VAL A 12 1.23 36.22 -2.87
N LYS A 13 -0.10 36.12 -2.73
CA LYS A 13 -0.91 37.12 -2.01
C LYS A 13 -0.51 37.23 -0.55
N ALA A 14 -0.20 36.09 0.08
CA ALA A 14 0.33 35.96 1.43
C ALA A 14 1.84 36.28 1.54
N LYS A 15 2.47 36.77 0.45
CA LYS A 15 3.87 37.22 0.40
C LYS A 15 4.91 36.12 0.60
N TYR A 16 4.57 34.88 0.26
CA TYR A 16 5.55 33.78 0.19
C TYR A 16 6.53 34.06 -0.94
N THR A 17 7.80 33.76 -0.70
CA THR A 17 8.87 33.83 -1.70
C THR A 17 9.61 32.50 -1.76
N ILE A 18 10.08 32.12 -2.94
CA ILE A 18 10.86 30.89 -3.08
C ILE A 18 12.14 30.99 -2.25
N THR A 19 12.52 29.92 -1.58
CA THR A 19 13.79 29.82 -0.87
C THR A 19 14.89 29.30 -1.79
N GLU A 20 16.15 29.53 -1.42
CA GLU A 20 17.29 29.02 -2.20
C GLU A 20 17.30 27.49 -2.29
N ASP A 21 16.84 26.78 -1.24
CA ASP A 21 16.81 25.32 -1.24
C ASP A 21 15.68 24.78 -2.13
N GLU A 22 14.50 25.40 -2.11
CA GLU A 22 13.41 25.05 -3.02
C GLU A 22 13.79 25.33 -4.48
N LYS A 23 14.51 26.42 -4.73
CA LYS A 23 15.02 26.76 -6.07
C LYS A 23 15.99 25.70 -6.58
N LYS A 24 16.98 25.31 -5.77
CA LYS A 24 17.92 24.23 -6.14
C LYS A 24 17.19 22.91 -6.41
N LYS A 25 16.23 22.56 -5.55
CA LYS A 25 15.43 21.35 -5.73
C LYS A 25 14.61 21.40 -7.02
N ALA A 26 13.98 22.52 -7.33
CA ALA A 26 13.23 22.71 -8.57
C ALA A 26 14.14 22.56 -9.81
N GLU A 27 15.37 23.07 -9.77
CA GLU A 27 16.34 22.89 -10.86
C GLU A 27 16.80 21.43 -11.04
N GLU A 28 16.98 20.70 -9.93
CA GLU A 28 17.34 19.27 -9.93
C GLU A 28 16.19 18.42 -10.46
N ASP A 29 14.97 18.66 -9.99
CA ASP A 29 13.77 17.95 -10.45
C ASP A 29 13.49 18.24 -11.92
N ALA A 30 13.68 19.49 -12.38
CA ALA A 30 13.62 19.85 -13.80
C ALA A 30 14.68 19.12 -14.64
N LYS A 31 15.89 18.92 -14.11
CA LYS A 31 16.92 18.15 -14.80
C LYS A 31 16.52 16.68 -14.92
N LYS A 32 16.12 16.05 -13.81
CA LYS A 32 15.66 14.64 -13.78
C LYS A 32 14.47 14.41 -14.71
N ALA A 33 13.49 15.29 -14.71
CA ALA A 33 12.32 15.20 -15.60
C ALA A 33 12.68 15.29 -17.09
N LEU A 34 13.85 15.83 -17.44
CA LEU A 34 14.36 15.92 -18.81
C LEU A 34 15.37 14.84 -19.17
N GLU A 35 15.79 14.02 -18.20
CA GLU A 35 16.66 12.88 -18.43
C GLU A 35 15.91 11.81 -19.25
N GLY A 36 16.62 11.14 -20.16
CA GLY A 36 16.01 10.18 -21.10
C GLY A 36 15.26 10.80 -22.28
N LEU A 37 14.86 12.07 -22.21
CA LEU A 37 14.15 12.73 -23.32
C LEU A 37 15.11 13.23 -24.41
N SER A 38 14.88 12.78 -25.64
CA SER A 38 15.57 13.27 -26.85
C SER A 38 15.24 14.74 -27.13
N TRP A 39 16.07 15.38 -27.95
CA TRP A 39 15.83 16.77 -28.37
C TRP A 39 14.50 16.91 -29.14
N LEU A 40 14.16 15.96 -30.01
CA LEU A 40 12.90 15.98 -30.77
C LEU A 40 11.69 15.86 -29.85
N GLN A 41 11.73 14.98 -28.84
CA GLN A 41 10.66 14.86 -27.85
C GLN A 41 10.48 16.15 -27.05
N LYS A 42 11.57 16.78 -26.60
CA LYS A 42 11.53 18.07 -25.89
C LYS A 42 10.90 19.18 -26.74
N LEU A 43 11.23 19.21 -28.04
CA LEU A 43 10.69 20.17 -28.99
C LEU A 43 9.20 19.93 -29.25
N GLN A 44 8.79 18.68 -29.51
CA GLN A 44 7.39 18.30 -29.73
C GLN A 44 6.51 18.62 -28.52
N LEU A 45 7.03 18.40 -27.32
CA LEU A 45 6.35 18.70 -26.06
C LEU A 45 6.42 20.18 -25.67
N ASN A 46 7.20 21.00 -26.38
CA ASN A 46 7.46 22.39 -26.06
C ASN A 46 7.95 22.61 -24.60
N ILE A 47 8.68 21.63 -24.05
CA ILE A 47 9.22 21.64 -22.68
C ILE A 47 10.69 22.06 -22.68
N SER A 48 11.12 22.70 -21.60
CA SER A 48 12.53 23.09 -21.40
C SER A 48 12.87 23.07 -19.92
N LYS A 49 14.17 23.04 -19.60
CA LYS A 49 14.62 23.09 -18.20
C LYS A 49 14.07 24.33 -17.50
N SER A 50 14.10 25.50 -18.15
CA SER A 50 13.57 26.74 -17.59
C SER A 50 12.08 26.62 -17.27
N LYS A 51 11.25 26.20 -18.25
CA LYS A 51 9.80 26.07 -18.04
C LYS A 51 9.44 25.09 -16.93
N LEU A 52 10.16 23.97 -16.82
CA LEU A 52 9.96 22.99 -15.76
C LEU A 52 10.46 23.50 -14.40
N THR A 53 11.57 24.23 -14.37
CA THR A 53 12.07 24.87 -13.14
C THR A 53 11.04 25.87 -12.62
N ASP A 54 10.54 26.77 -13.47
CA ASP A 54 9.51 27.73 -13.11
C ASP A 54 8.24 27.04 -12.57
N LEU A 55 7.83 25.93 -13.20
CA LEU A 55 6.69 25.12 -12.74
C LEU A 55 6.95 24.50 -11.36
N PHE A 56 8.12 23.90 -11.15
CA PHE A 56 8.47 23.28 -9.88
C PHE A 56 8.66 24.30 -8.76
N GLU A 57 9.19 25.49 -9.04
CA GLU A 57 9.23 26.59 -8.08
C GLU A 57 7.82 27.03 -7.66
N LYS A 58 6.88 27.18 -8.61
CA LYS A 58 5.48 27.48 -8.31
C LYS A 58 4.84 26.41 -7.42
N ARG A 59 5.08 25.14 -7.74
CA ARG A 59 4.57 24.00 -6.95
C ARG A 59 5.16 23.98 -5.54
N ALA A 60 6.46 24.19 -5.40
CA ALA A 60 7.10 24.28 -4.09
C ALA A 60 6.49 25.39 -3.22
N LEU A 61 6.21 26.56 -3.81
CA LEU A 61 5.53 27.65 -3.11
C LEU A 61 4.10 27.27 -2.67
N ALA A 62 3.36 26.63 -3.56
CA ALA A 62 2.00 26.16 -3.30
C ALA A 62 1.97 25.04 -2.24
N ASP A 63 2.92 24.11 -2.27
CA ASP A 63 3.06 23.03 -1.30
C ASP A 63 3.38 23.58 0.10
N ARG A 64 4.30 24.55 0.19
CA ARG A 64 4.60 25.18 1.48
C ARG A 64 3.39 25.92 2.03
N PHE A 65 2.72 26.73 1.20
CA PHE A 65 1.49 27.41 1.62
C PHE A 65 0.39 26.42 2.04
N LYS A 66 0.19 25.33 1.28
CA LYS A 66 -0.75 24.26 1.63
C LYS A 66 -0.42 23.65 2.99
N LYS A 67 0.85 23.33 3.22
CA LYS A 67 1.31 22.77 4.49
C LYS A 67 1.05 23.72 5.66
N ASP A 68 1.42 24.99 5.53
CA ASP A 68 1.22 25.99 6.58
C ASP A 68 -0.28 26.22 6.84
N GLN A 69 -1.11 26.19 5.80
CA GLN A 69 -2.56 26.29 5.91
C GLN A 69 -3.18 25.04 6.57
N GLN A 70 -2.70 23.85 6.24
CA GLN A 70 -3.11 22.61 6.89
C GLN A 70 -2.75 22.64 8.38
N GLU A 71 -1.53 23.05 8.72
CA GLU A 71 -1.09 23.18 10.12
C GLU A 71 -1.95 24.18 10.91
N GLU A 72 -2.38 25.27 10.28
CA GLU A 72 -3.31 26.21 10.91
C GLU A 72 -4.69 25.58 11.14
N LEU A 73 -5.27 24.94 10.12
CA LEU A 73 -6.59 24.28 10.21
C LEU A 73 -6.60 23.13 11.21
N ASN A 74 -5.49 22.39 11.33
CA ASN A 74 -5.36 21.28 12.25
C ASN A 74 -5.49 21.71 13.72
N LYS A 75 -5.22 22.98 14.07
CA LYS A 75 -5.38 23.51 15.44
C LYS A 75 -6.84 23.53 15.90
N ASP A 76 -7.77 23.59 14.95
CA ASP A 76 -9.21 23.62 15.21
C ASP A 76 -9.85 22.21 15.18
N VAL A 77 -9.07 21.18 14.86
CA VAL A 77 -9.56 19.79 14.84
C VAL A 77 -9.67 19.28 16.27
N ASP A 78 -10.89 18.85 16.64
CA ASP A 78 -11.15 18.19 17.91
C ASP A 78 -10.71 16.71 17.83
N GLU A 79 -9.43 16.46 18.12
CA GLU A 79 -8.85 15.12 18.09
C GLU A 79 -9.53 14.15 19.07
N ALA A 80 -9.92 14.64 20.25
CA ALA A 80 -10.60 13.82 21.26
C ALA A 80 -11.95 13.32 20.75
N LYS A 81 -12.70 14.19 20.05
CA LYS A 81 -13.94 13.79 19.39
C LYS A 81 -13.68 12.86 18.20
N ALA A 82 -12.60 13.07 17.43
CA ALA A 82 -12.27 12.24 16.28
C ALA A 82 -12.03 10.77 16.68
N ILE A 83 -11.47 10.53 17.87
CA ILE A 83 -11.15 9.18 18.35
C ILE A 83 -12.19 8.61 19.34
N ALA A 84 -13.23 9.36 19.71
CA ALA A 84 -14.15 9.01 20.79
C ALA A 84 -14.87 7.67 20.60
N ASP A 85 -15.14 7.29 19.34
CA ASP A 85 -15.86 6.06 18.99
C ASP A 85 -14.91 4.88 18.68
N ILE A 86 -13.59 5.06 18.80
CA ILE A 86 -12.61 4.01 18.53
C ILE A 86 -12.44 3.14 19.78
N SER A 87 -12.84 1.89 19.67
CA SER A 87 -12.75 0.91 20.74
C SER A 87 -11.32 0.34 20.87
N GLU A 88 -10.63 0.65 21.97
CA GLU A 88 -9.36 -0.01 22.34
C GLU A 88 -9.49 -1.54 22.33
N LYS A 89 -10.64 -2.04 22.79
CA LYS A 89 -10.90 -3.48 22.86
C LYS A 89 -10.94 -4.11 21.46
N ASP A 90 -11.59 -3.46 20.52
CA ASP A 90 -11.76 -3.98 19.15
C ASP A 90 -10.43 -3.98 18.40
N TYR A 91 -9.59 -2.98 18.67
CA TYR A 91 -8.27 -2.79 18.09
C TYR A 91 -7.13 -3.42 18.91
N ARG A 92 -7.42 -4.20 19.95
CA ARG A 92 -6.39 -4.98 20.64
C ARG A 92 -5.71 -5.91 19.63
N GLN A 93 -4.44 -5.64 19.34
CA GLN A 93 -3.67 -6.34 18.33
C GLN A 93 -2.84 -7.48 18.95
N TYR A 94 -2.80 -8.58 18.23
CA TYR A 94 -1.98 -9.75 18.48
C TYR A 94 -0.92 -9.86 17.38
N ASP A 95 0.34 -9.77 17.78
CA ASP A 95 1.50 -10.00 16.91
C ASP A 95 1.92 -11.45 17.05
N ILE A 96 2.06 -12.14 15.93
CA ILE A 96 2.37 -13.56 15.87
C ILE A 96 3.43 -13.87 14.82
N GLN A 97 4.18 -14.92 15.06
CA GLN A 97 4.92 -15.65 14.05
C GLN A 97 4.26 -17.00 13.87
N TYR A 98 4.16 -17.50 12.64
CA TYR A 98 3.53 -18.80 12.44
C TYR A 98 4.08 -19.56 11.24
N TYR A 99 4.17 -20.86 11.41
CA TYR A 99 4.29 -21.80 10.30
C TYR A 99 2.88 -22.21 9.89
N TYR A 100 2.61 -22.26 8.60
CA TYR A 100 1.38 -22.81 8.07
C TYR A 100 1.64 -23.73 6.89
N ALA A 101 0.74 -24.68 6.70
CA ALA A 101 0.75 -25.57 5.56
C ALA A 101 -0.68 -25.78 5.04
N PRO A 102 -0.97 -25.50 3.77
CA PRO A 102 -2.29 -25.72 3.19
C PRO A 102 -2.60 -27.22 3.05
N LEU A 103 -3.88 -27.57 3.21
CA LEU A 103 -4.38 -28.94 2.99
C LEU A 103 -4.77 -29.21 1.52
N THR A 104 -4.37 -28.31 0.64
CA THR A 104 -4.61 -28.36 -0.80
C THR A 104 -3.33 -28.02 -1.55
N THR A 105 -3.18 -28.61 -2.74
CA THR A 105 -2.09 -28.33 -3.68
C THR A 105 -2.68 -27.78 -4.98
N THR A 106 -1.87 -27.10 -5.77
CA THR A 106 -2.24 -26.69 -7.12
C THR A 106 -1.71 -27.71 -8.12
N THR A 107 -2.57 -28.21 -9.01
CA THR A 107 -2.19 -29.10 -10.11
C THR A 107 -1.45 -28.33 -11.20
N GLU A 108 -0.82 -29.04 -12.14
CA GLU A 108 -0.17 -28.42 -13.30
C GLU A 108 -1.13 -27.57 -14.15
N GLU A 109 -2.42 -27.86 -14.10
CA GLU A 109 -3.50 -27.15 -14.81
C GLU A 109 -4.03 -25.93 -14.02
N GLY A 110 -3.44 -25.64 -12.85
CA GLY A 110 -3.83 -24.51 -12.00
C GLY A 110 -5.03 -24.80 -11.07
N GLU A 111 -5.53 -26.03 -11.04
CA GLU A 111 -6.67 -26.41 -10.20
C GLU A 111 -6.27 -26.74 -8.76
N SER A 112 -7.13 -26.42 -7.80
CA SER A 112 -6.91 -26.80 -6.40
C SER A 112 -7.35 -28.23 -6.13
N LYS A 113 -6.45 -29.04 -5.58
CA LYS A 113 -6.66 -30.44 -5.22
C LYS A 113 -6.36 -30.67 -3.74
N ALA A 114 -7.30 -31.24 -3.01
CA ALA A 114 -7.09 -31.63 -1.62
C ALA A 114 -5.99 -32.69 -1.47
N LEU A 115 -5.21 -32.59 -0.41
CA LEU A 115 -4.22 -33.60 -0.04
C LEU A 115 -4.90 -34.95 0.24
N THR A 116 -4.20 -36.03 -0.12
CA THR A 116 -4.53 -37.39 0.29
C THR A 116 -4.32 -37.58 1.79
N GLU A 117 -4.90 -38.63 2.36
CA GLU A 117 -4.73 -38.92 3.79
C GLU A 117 -3.28 -39.22 4.18
N ASP A 118 -2.51 -39.86 3.30
CA ASP A 118 -1.08 -40.13 3.52
C ASP A 118 -0.27 -38.82 3.52
N GLU A 119 -0.53 -37.92 2.57
CA GLU A 119 0.13 -36.60 2.52
C GLU A 119 -0.25 -35.74 3.73
N LYS A 120 -1.52 -35.74 4.15
CA LYS A 120 -1.96 -35.04 5.37
C LYS A 120 -1.27 -35.57 6.62
N LYS A 121 -1.04 -36.88 6.69
CA LYS A 121 -0.35 -37.51 7.82
C LYS A 121 1.11 -37.12 7.85
N GLU A 122 1.81 -37.17 6.73
CA GLU A 122 3.21 -36.70 6.63
C GLU A 122 3.32 -35.23 7.05
N LEU A 123 2.42 -34.39 6.55
CA LEU A 123 2.39 -32.96 6.88
C LEU A 123 2.10 -32.72 8.37
N ALA A 124 1.20 -33.51 8.97
CA ALA A 124 0.93 -33.46 10.40
C ALA A 124 2.19 -33.75 11.22
N GLU A 125 2.93 -34.82 10.89
CA GLU A 125 4.17 -35.20 11.57
C GLU A 125 5.24 -34.10 11.47
N LYS A 126 5.36 -33.45 10.30
CA LYS A 126 6.27 -32.29 10.12
C LYS A 126 5.85 -31.11 11.01
N MET A 127 4.56 -30.77 11.04
CA MET A 127 4.05 -29.65 11.83
C MET A 127 4.14 -29.92 13.34
N GLU A 128 3.93 -31.15 13.78
CA GLU A 128 4.16 -31.58 15.17
C GLU A 128 5.64 -31.45 15.56
N ASN A 129 6.56 -31.82 14.67
CA ASN A 129 7.99 -31.66 14.90
C ASN A 129 8.39 -30.18 15.03
N ILE A 130 7.88 -29.32 14.14
CA ILE A 130 8.07 -27.85 14.23
C ILE A 130 7.55 -27.34 15.58
N ALA A 131 6.34 -27.73 15.99
CA ALA A 131 5.77 -27.32 17.27
C ALA A 131 6.64 -27.77 18.47
N ALA A 132 7.21 -28.97 18.40
CA ALA A 132 8.10 -29.49 19.44
C ALA A 132 9.42 -28.72 19.51
N GLN A 133 10.07 -28.48 18.36
CA GLN A 133 11.33 -27.73 18.28
C GLN A 133 11.16 -26.28 18.73
N ALA A 134 10.07 -25.65 18.27
CA ALA A 134 9.75 -24.25 18.54
C ALA A 134 9.62 -23.92 20.03
N LYS A 135 9.18 -24.87 20.86
CA LYS A 135 9.06 -24.67 22.32
C LYS A 135 10.40 -24.42 23.02
N THR A 136 11.50 -24.84 22.41
CA THR A 136 12.86 -24.71 22.98
C THR A 136 13.80 -23.91 22.11
N ALA A 137 13.39 -23.55 20.89
CA ALA A 137 14.22 -22.82 19.96
C ALA A 137 14.39 -21.36 20.39
N GLU A 138 15.63 -20.86 20.32
CA GLU A 138 15.92 -19.44 20.51
C GLU A 138 15.37 -18.62 19.33
N ASP A 139 15.56 -19.13 18.11
CA ASP A 139 15.04 -18.53 16.88
C ASP A 139 13.88 -19.36 16.31
N PHE A 140 12.70 -18.76 16.25
CA PHE A 140 11.51 -19.40 15.68
C PHE A 140 11.58 -19.46 14.15
N THR A 141 12.44 -18.69 13.50
CA THR A 141 12.43 -18.47 12.05
C THR A 141 13.25 -19.46 11.23
N THR A 142 13.96 -20.38 11.89
CA THR A 142 14.93 -21.29 11.28
C THR A 142 14.60 -22.76 11.55
N LEU A 143 13.31 -23.12 11.69
CA LEU A 143 12.88 -24.46 12.07
C LEU A 143 12.59 -25.39 10.88
N ILE A 144 12.58 -24.85 9.66
CA ILE A 144 12.47 -25.60 8.42
C ILE A 144 13.75 -25.40 7.59
N GLY A 145 14.13 -26.44 6.83
CA GLY A 145 15.26 -26.36 5.90
C GLY A 145 14.90 -25.63 4.61
N GLU A 146 15.92 -25.19 3.86
CA GLU A 146 15.72 -24.49 2.58
C GLU A 146 15.00 -25.35 1.51
N ASP A 147 15.11 -26.68 1.62
CA ASP A 147 14.45 -27.63 0.72
C ASP A 147 12.97 -27.89 1.07
N GLU A 148 12.46 -27.35 2.19
CA GLU A 148 11.06 -27.54 2.61
C GLU A 148 10.15 -26.53 1.90
N SER A 149 9.27 -27.03 1.04
CA SER A 149 8.35 -26.22 0.22
C SER A 149 6.88 -26.39 0.58
N SER A 150 6.53 -27.38 1.41
CA SER A 150 5.15 -27.64 1.84
C SER A 150 4.70 -26.79 3.03
N ILE A 151 5.64 -26.10 3.69
CA ILE A 151 5.41 -25.31 4.90
C ILE A 151 6.00 -23.92 4.69
N THR A 152 5.20 -22.90 4.99
CA THR A 152 5.61 -21.49 4.88
C THR A 152 5.69 -20.87 6.27
N LEU A 153 6.71 -20.05 6.50
CA LEU A 153 6.85 -19.20 7.67
C LEU A 153 6.35 -17.78 7.36
N GLU A 154 5.44 -17.28 8.17
CA GLU A 154 5.11 -15.85 8.28
C GLU A 154 5.76 -15.27 9.54
N LYS A 155 6.52 -14.18 9.37
CA LYS A 155 7.36 -13.56 10.41
C LYS A 155 6.69 -12.39 11.11
N GLU A 156 5.71 -11.76 10.46
CA GLU A 156 5.10 -10.50 10.89
C GLU A 156 3.57 -10.57 10.82
N GLY A 157 3.01 -11.71 11.23
CA GLY A 157 1.56 -11.90 11.30
C GLY A 157 0.92 -11.00 12.35
N LYS A 158 -0.19 -10.36 12.00
CA LYS A 158 -0.93 -9.47 12.89
C LYS A 158 -2.43 -9.71 12.74
N PHE A 159 -3.16 -9.65 13.85
CA PHE A 159 -4.62 -9.61 13.82
C PHE A 159 -5.19 -8.83 15.01
N THR A 160 -6.43 -8.37 14.90
CA THR A 160 -7.14 -7.62 15.95
C THR A 160 -8.26 -8.44 16.59
N GLU A 161 -8.81 -7.99 17.71
CA GLU A 161 -10.01 -8.60 18.29
C GLU A 161 -11.19 -8.60 17.33
N LYS A 162 -11.40 -7.48 16.62
CA LYS A 162 -12.50 -7.25 15.69
C LYS A 162 -12.37 -8.04 14.40
N ASP A 163 -11.21 -7.99 13.75
CA ASP A 163 -11.03 -8.57 12.42
C ASP A 163 -10.71 -10.06 12.49
N GLY A 164 -10.16 -10.51 13.62
CA GLY A 164 -9.78 -11.91 13.81
C GLY A 164 -8.69 -12.35 12.83
N TRP A 165 -8.52 -13.67 12.68
CA TRP A 165 -7.47 -14.23 11.86
C TRP A 165 -8.01 -15.37 10.98
N SER A 166 -7.89 -15.21 9.67
CA SER A 166 -8.55 -16.05 8.66
C SER A 166 -8.00 -17.48 8.51
N TYR A 167 -6.81 -17.75 9.06
CA TYR A 167 -6.17 -19.06 8.95
C TYR A 167 -6.76 -20.11 9.89
N VAL A 168 -7.51 -19.69 10.91
CA VAL A 168 -8.05 -20.58 11.94
C VAL A 168 -9.50 -20.25 12.25
N SER A 169 -10.25 -21.28 12.61
CA SER A 169 -11.62 -21.16 13.12
C SER A 169 -11.67 -20.36 14.42
N ASP A 170 -12.83 -19.78 14.74
CA ASP A 170 -13.09 -19.09 16.01
C ASP A 170 -12.71 -19.91 17.25
N LYS A 171 -12.90 -21.23 17.18
CA LYS A 171 -12.57 -22.14 18.28
C LYS A 171 -11.07 -22.16 18.55
N ASN A 172 -10.25 -22.24 17.51
CA ASN A 172 -8.80 -22.25 17.64
C ASN A 172 -8.24 -20.85 17.86
N LEU A 173 -8.82 -19.81 17.24
CA LEU A 173 -8.49 -18.42 17.51
C LEU A 173 -8.66 -18.07 19.00
N LYS A 174 -9.74 -18.54 19.65
CA LYS A 174 -9.96 -18.36 21.10
C LYS A 174 -8.88 -19.01 21.97
N LYS A 175 -8.20 -20.05 21.48
CA LYS A 175 -7.05 -20.65 22.19
C LYS A 175 -5.81 -19.80 21.99
N ILE A 176 -5.55 -19.36 20.75
CA ILE A 176 -4.39 -18.53 20.40
C ILE A 176 -4.44 -17.18 21.14
N LYS A 177 -5.60 -16.53 21.21
CA LYS A 177 -5.80 -15.27 21.95
C LYS A 177 -5.51 -15.39 23.45
N LYS A 178 -5.48 -16.60 24.02
CA LYS A 178 -5.15 -16.85 25.43
C LYS A 178 -3.67 -17.18 25.65
N MET A 179 -2.87 -17.25 24.59
CA MET A 179 -1.45 -17.50 24.71
C MET A 179 -0.76 -16.29 25.34
N GLU A 180 0.16 -16.59 26.27
CA GLU A 180 1.07 -15.61 26.82
C GLU A 180 2.15 -15.23 25.80
N ASN A 181 2.77 -14.07 25.96
CA ASN A 181 3.87 -13.65 25.09
C ASN A 181 5.03 -14.65 25.15
N GLY A 182 5.57 -15.00 23.99
CA GLY A 182 6.59 -16.01 23.80
C GLY A 182 6.09 -17.45 23.78
N ALA A 183 4.83 -17.71 24.13
CA ALA A 183 4.27 -19.06 24.08
C ALA A 183 4.14 -19.57 22.64
N VAL A 184 4.31 -20.88 22.48
CA VAL A 184 4.17 -21.59 21.21
C VAL A 184 3.03 -22.58 21.31
N SER A 185 2.18 -22.63 20.29
CA SER A 185 1.06 -23.57 20.21
C SER A 185 1.54 -24.99 19.90
N GLU A 186 0.66 -25.96 20.10
CA GLU A 186 0.79 -27.25 19.41
C GLU A 186 0.48 -27.09 17.92
N ALA A 187 0.68 -28.14 17.13
CA ALA A 187 0.18 -28.18 15.76
C ALA A 187 -1.35 -28.15 15.77
N ILE A 188 -1.92 -27.11 15.17
CA ILE A 188 -3.35 -26.92 15.07
C ILE A 188 -3.77 -27.35 13.67
N LEU A 189 -4.62 -28.37 13.59
CA LEU A 189 -5.39 -28.67 12.40
C LEU A 189 -6.66 -27.81 12.40
N ASP A 190 -6.83 -27.03 11.34
CA ASP A 190 -8.06 -26.32 11.02
C ASP A 190 -8.50 -26.65 9.58
N GLU A 191 -9.69 -26.20 9.17
CA GLU A 191 -10.38 -26.71 7.97
C GLU A 191 -9.51 -26.80 6.71
N ASN A 192 -8.66 -25.79 6.49
CA ASN A 192 -7.85 -25.66 5.28
C ASN A 192 -6.34 -25.68 5.54
N TYR A 193 -5.91 -25.68 6.81
CA TYR A 193 -4.51 -25.47 7.16
C TYR A 193 -4.08 -26.27 8.39
N TYR A 194 -2.82 -26.72 8.39
CA TYR A 194 -2.07 -26.88 9.62
C TYR A 194 -1.38 -25.57 9.99
N VAL A 195 -1.34 -25.25 11.28
CA VAL A 195 -0.69 -24.03 11.79
C VAL A 195 0.04 -24.31 13.10
N VAL A 196 1.25 -23.74 13.25
CA VAL A 196 1.96 -23.62 14.54
C VAL A 196 2.24 -22.14 14.78
N VAL A 197 1.78 -21.61 15.90
CA VAL A 197 1.82 -20.18 16.22
C VAL A 197 2.76 -19.93 17.39
N LYS A 198 3.57 -18.88 17.29
CA LYS A 198 4.26 -18.24 18.41
C LYS A 198 3.63 -16.87 18.65
N MET A 199 3.20 -16.64 19.89
CA MET A 199 2.73 -15.32 20.30
C MET A 199 3.94 -14.41 20.51
N VAL A 200 4.03 -13.31 19.75
CA VAL A 200 5.06 -12.29 19.94
C VAL A 200 4.57 -11.24 20.94
N ASN A 201 3.37 -10.70 20.71
CA ASN A 201 2.75 -9.73 21.60
C ASN A 201 1.22 -9.85 21.56
N ASN A 202 0.59 -10.22 22.66
CA ASN A 202 -0.85 -10.40 22.78
C ASN A 202 -1.62 -9.11 23.14
N ASN A 203 -0.94 -7.96 23.17
CA ASN A 203 -1.54 -6.67 23.51
C ASN A 203 -0.77 -5.51 22.87
N SER A 204 -0.52 -5.59 21.56
CA SER A 204 0.11 -4.50 20.82
C SER A 204 -0.86 -3.31 20.70
N GLU A 205 -0.32 -2.10 20.89
CA GLU A 205 -1.07 -0.85 20.76
C GLU A 205 -1.07 -0.30 19.32
N GLU A 206 -0.37 -0.95 18.39
CA GLU A 206 -0.12 -0.42 17.04
C GLU A 206 -1.39 -0.22 16.22
N ALA A 207 -2.29 -1.21 16.17
CA ALA A 207 -3.57 -1.06 15.45
C ALA A 207 -4.45 0.04 16.05
N TYR A 208 -4.51 0.16 17.37
CA TYR A 208 -5.30 1.22 18.02
C TYR A 208 -4.73 2.60 17.73
N LYS A 209 -3.41 2.78 17.87
CA LYS A 209 -2.74 4.05 17.55
C LYS A 209 -2.94 4.41 16.08
N THR A 210 -2.73 3.47 15.18
CA THR A 210 -2.97 3.67 13.74
C THR A 210 -4.41 4.09 13.47
N ALA A 211 -5.40 3.43 14.09
CA ALA A 211 -6.80 3.80 13.93
C ALA A 211 -7.12 5.21 14.44
N CYS A 212 -6.55 5.60 15.59
CA CYS A 212 -6.67 6.95 16.13
C CYS A 212 -6.02 7.99 15.22
N ASP A 213 -4.78 7.74 14.77
CA ASP A 213 -4.04 8.63 13.88
C ASP A 213 -4.77 8.81 12.54
N ASP A 214 -5.28 7.72 11.97
CA ASP A 214 -6.06 7.75 10.73
C ASP A 214 -7.38 8.53 10.88
N ALA A 215 -8.07 8.39 12.02
CA ALA A 215 -9.30 9.13 12.29
C ALA A 215 -9.04 10.64 12.46
N VAL A 216 -7.99 11.01 13.18
CA VAL A 216 -7.56 12.41 13.30
C VAL A 216 -7.18 12.96 11.93
N LYS A 217 -6.37 12.23 11.16
CA LYS A 217 -5.95 12.62 9.82
C LYS A 217 -7.14 12.79 8.87
N ALA A 218 -8.13 11.91 8.94
CA ALA A 218 -9.35 12.05 8.14
C ALA A 218 -10.11 13.36 8.45
N GLN A 219 -10.17 13.77 9.72
CA GLN A 219 -10.77 15.06 10.09
C GLN A 219 -9.93 16.26 9.63
N GLN A 220 -8.60 16.16 9.74
CA GLN A 220 -7.66 17.17 9.24
C GLN A 220 -7.79 17.35 7.71
N ASP A 221 -7.84 16.26 6.97
CA ASP A 221 -8.02 16.26 5.51
C ASP A 221 -9.39 16.84 5.13
N ALA A 222 -10.45 16.50 5.87
CA ALA A 222 -11.79 17.04 5.65
C ALA A 222 -11.88 18.56 5.93
N ALA A 223 -11.21 19.05 6.98
CA ALA A 223 -11.12 20.48 7.30
C ALA A 223 -10.41 21.25 6.17
N TYR A 224 -9.30 20.72 5.67
CA TYR A 224 -8.59 21.29 4.53
C TYR A 224 -9.44 21.27 3.26
N GLN A 225 -10.09 20.16 2.96
CA GLN A 225 -10.94 20.04 1.78
C GLN A 225 -12.09 21.06 1.81
N THR A 226 -12.75 21.21 2.96
CA THR A 226 -13.82 22.20 3.16
C THR A 226 -13.31 23.64 2.96
N TRP A 227 -12.14 23.96 3.52
CA TRP A 227 -11.52 25.26 3.30
C TRP A 227 -11.19 25.47 1.82
N TYR A 228 -10.57 24.49 1.17
CA TYR A 228 -10.13 24.59 -0.22
C TYR A 228 -11.30 24.74 -1.20
N GLU A 229 -12.40 24.00 -0.99
CA GLU A 229 -13.62 24.12 -1.80
C GLU A 229 -14.18 25.55 -1.76
N LYS A 230 -14.30 26.13 -0.56
CA LYS A 230 -14.73 27.52 -0.40
C LYS A 230 -13.80 28.51 -1.08
N GLU A 231 -12.50 28.25 -1.05
CA GLU A 231 -11.54 29.11 -1.72
C GLU A 231 -11.66 29.00 -3.24
N GLN A 232 -11.85 27.79 -3.76
CA GLN A 232 -12.01 27.53 -5.18
C GLN A 232 -13.23 28.26 -5.77
N GLU A 233 -14.32 28.41 -5.03
CA GLU A 233 -15.51 29.18 -5.46
C GLU A 233 -15.20 30.64 -5.82
N SER A 234 -14.12 31.21 -5.28
CA SER A 234 -13.70 32.59 -5.57
C SER A 234 -12.91 32.75 -6.87
N TYR A 235 -12.62 31.65 -7.57
CA TYR A 235 -11.84 31.64 -8.81
C TYR A 235 -12.73 31.26 -9.99
N ASP A 236 -12.63 32.05 -11.07
CA ASP A 236 -13.18 31.65 -12.37
C ASP A 236 -12.16 30.72 -13.06
N VAL A 237 -12.51 29.43 -13.17
CA VAL A 237 -11.62 28.40 -13.73
C VAL A 237 -12.09 28.06 -15.15
N VAL A 238 -11.34 28.55 -16.13
CA VAL A 238 -11.57 28.22 -17.54
C VAL A 238 -10.63 27.08 -17.95
N LEU A 239 -11.20 25.89 -18.18
CA LEU A 239 -10.48 24.75 -18.73
C LEU A 239 -10.61 24.74 -20.25
N ASN A 240 -9.50 24.92 -20.95
CA ASN A 240 -9.47 24.81 -22.41
C ASN A 240 -9.22 23.33 -22.81
N THR A 241 -10.29 22.53 -22.81
CA THR A 241 -10.25 21.09 -23.09
C THR A 241 -9.90 20.76 -24.53
N ASP A 242 -10.15 21.68 -25.47
CA ASP A 242 -9.92 21.48 -26.91
C ASP A 242 -8.44 21.28 -27.24
N VAL A 243 -7.53 21.77 -26.38
CA VAL A 243 -6.08 21.56 -26.53
C VAL A 243 -5.64 20.19 -26.02
N TRP A 244 -6.43 19.55 -25.14
CA TRP A 244 -6.12 18.25 -24.55
C TRP A 244 -6.62 17.08 -25.38
N THR A 245 -7.68 17.26 -26.17
CA THR A 245 -8.24 16.22 -27.05
C THR A 245 -7.30 15.80 -28.18
N ASP A 246 -6.40 16.68 -28.59
CA ASP A 246 -5.40 16.42 -29.64
C ASP A 246 -4.10 15.76 -29.11
N VAL A 247 -3.99 15.60 -27.78
CA VAL A 247 -2.85 14.92 -27.15
C VAL A 247 -3.14 13.42 -27.07
N THR A 248 -2.64 12.65 -28.05
CA THR A 248 -2.68 11.18 -27.99
C THR A 248 -1.64 10.66 -26.99
N ILE A 249 -2.08 10.15 -25.83
CA ILE A 249 -1.22 9.42 -24.91
C ILE A 249 -0.83 8.08 -25.55
N GLY A 250 0.45 7.90 -25.86
CA GLY A 250 1.00 6.72 -26.54
C GLY A 250 2.00 7.03 -27.67
N THR A 251 2.00 8.25 -28.22
CA THR A 251 3.08 8.76 -29.09
C THR A 251 4.15 9.55 -28.33
N VAL A 252 3.90 9.77 -27.03
CA VAL A 252 4.72 10.59 -26.12
C VAL A 252 5.18 9.82 -24.87
N THR A 253 4.86 8.53 -24.79
CA THR A 253 5.37 7.67 -23.72
C THR A 253 6.87 7.49 -23.89
N THR A 254 7.61 7.93 -22.88
CA THR A 254 9.02 7.62 -22.70
C THR A 254 9.23 6.12 -22.76
N ASP A 255 10.28 5.69 -23.45
CA ASP A 255 10.84 4.35 -23.37
C ASP A 255 11.10 3.97 -21.90
N ILE A 256 10.14 3.28 -21.29
CA ILE A 256 10.40 2.16 -20.40
C ILE A 256 9.52 1.02 -20.91
N VAL A 257 9.81 0.58 -22.14
CA VAL A 257 9.35 -0.70 -22.66
C VAL A 257 10.62 -1.50 -22.88
N THR A 258 10.87 -2.47 -22.01
CA THR A 258 12.02 -3.36 -22.15
C THR A 258 11.74 -4.40 -23.24
N ALA A 259 12.77 -5.12 -23.68
CA ALA A 259 12.60 -6.23 -24.63
C ALA A 259 11.65 -7.32 -24.10
N GLU A 260 11.56 -7.50 -22.78
CA GLU A 260 10.61 -8.41 -22.12
C GLU A 260 9.16 -7.92 -22.20
N ASP A 261 8.92 -6.61 -22.15
CA ASP A 261 7.58 -6.01 -22.33
C ASP A 261 7.08 -6.17 -23.77
N LEU A 262 8.01 -6.14 -24.75
CA LEU A 262 7.73 -6.45 -26.15
C LEU A 262 7.42 -7.93 -26.41
N GLU A 263 7.97 -8.86 -25.62
CA GLU A 263 7.61 -10.28 -25.70
C GLU A 263 6.24 -10.56 -25.08
N LYS A 264 5.89 -9.91 -23.96
CA LYS A 264 4.54 -9.99 -23.38
C LYS A 264 3.45 -9.48 -24.32
N MET A 265 3.70 -8.37 -25.03
CA MET A 265 2.73 -7.83 -26.00
C MET A 265 2.55 -8.70 -27.25
N LYS A 266 3.52 -9.56 -27.61
CA LYS A 266 3.36 -10.52 -28.71
C LYS A 266 2.53 -11.75 -28.33
N GLY A 267 2.42 -12.05 -27.03
CA GLY A 267 1.61 -13.15 -26.51
C GLY A 267 0.10 -12.82 -26.43
N ASP A 268 -0.26 -11.57 -26.15
CA ASP A 268 -1.66 -11.16 -25.94
C ASP A 268 -2.45 -10.87 -27.25
N SER A 269 -1.79 -10.92 -28.42
CA SER A 269 -2.46 -10.63 -29.69
C SER A 269 -3.05 -11.86 -30.39
N SER A 270 -2.99 -13.07 -29.81
CA SER A 270 -3.48 -14.30 -30.47
C SER A 270 -4.90 -14.75 -30.12
N ASP A 271 -5.63 -14.12 -29.20
CA ASP A 271 -6.98 -14.58 -28.81
C ASP A 271 -8.15 -13.66 -29.18
N ALA A 272 -7.97 -12.74 -30.12
CA ALA A 272 -9.08 -11.95 -30.68
C ALA A 272 -9.15 -12.02 -32.21
N ALA A 273 -9.03 -13.22 -32.78
CA ALA A 273 -9.39 -13.47 -34.18
C ALA A 273 -9.86 -14.92 -34.37
N GLY A 274 -11.12 -15.21 -34.02
CA GLY A 274 -11.75 -16.50 -34.33
C GLY A 274 -13.27 -16.51 -34.16
N GLY A 275 -14.00 -16.53 -35.27
CA GLY A 275 -15.44 -16.87 -35.36
C GLY A 275 -16.35 -15.64 -35.49
N SER A 276 -16.68 -15.13 -36.68
CA SER A 276 -17.55 -15.69 -37.73
C SER A 276 -19.04 -15.84 -37.34
N SER A 277 -19.85 -15.05 -38.06
CA SER A 277 -21.10 -15.38 -38.79
C SER A 277 -22.49 -15.39 -38.12
N GLU A 278 -23.44 -14.87 -38.93
CA GLU A 278 -24.92 -14.99 -38.94
C GLU A 278 -25.68 -14.02 -38.01
N GLU A 279 -26.67 -13.23 -38.43
CA GLU A 279 -27.55 -13.11 -39.63
C GLU A 279 -27.67 -11.66 -40.12
#